data_AF-A0A2V2RUL5-F1
#
_entry.id   AF-A0A2V2RUL5-F1
#
_cell.length_a   1.000
_cell.length_b   1.000
_cell.length_c   1.000
_cell.angle_alpha   90.00
_cell.angle_beta   90.00
_cell.angle_gamma   90.00
#
_symmetry.space_group_name_H-M   'P 1'
#
loop_
_entity.id
_entity.type
_entity.pdbx_description
1 polymer ?
#
loop_
_entity_poly.entity_id
_entity_poly.type
_entity_poly.pdbx_seq_one_letter_code
_entity_poly.pdbx_strand_id
1 'polypeptide(L)'
;MNKEKVEVVPYNTEWAKMFELEAILIKEALGQNCLQTYHIGSTAVPGLSAKPVIDIIAVVKDIMKVDEANKAMENLGYKSKGENGMLFRRFFQKRGRGNNYNIHIFEEGNSEIDRHFKFRDWMINHADDRALYEKLKKDLAAKYPNDIFNYCFGKERFVADIDKKTGFNGLRVVKALTPRELKAVEHFREKSSTGKMLKDAAEVANHSSKILEATEAFDRSENIYFALYQGSDIIGYANIQLIPDTVKLAITWDIFIDEPYRSQDIDNQLSAIFKRWIEEQGIVQSLKFSFNSL
;
A
#
# COMPACT_ATOMS: atom_id res chain seq x y z
N MET A 1 -11.02 -14.56 19.67
CA MET A 1 -10.34 -13.29 19.35
C MET A 1 -11.39 -12.18 19.37
N ASN A 2 -11.28 -11.20 20.28
CA ASN A 2 -12.15 -10.01 20.22
C ASN A 2 -11.81 -9.24 18.95
N LYS A 3 -12.73 -9.22 17.98
CA LYS A 3 -12.64 -8.31 16.83
C LYS A 3 -12.80 -6.89 17.37
N GLU A 4 -11.80 -6.03 17.14
CA GLU A 4 -11.87 -4.62 17.52
C GLU A 4 -13.07 -3.98 16.81
N LYS A 5 -14.06 -3.51 17.58
CA LYS A 5 -15.26 -2.89 17.05
C LYS A 5 -14.88 -1.61 16.30
N VAL A 6 -15.45 -1.42 15.11
CA VAL A 6 -15.32 -0.18 14.35
C VAL A 6 -16.21 0.87 14.99
N GLU A 7 -15.59 1.83 15.66
CA GLU A 7 -16.27 2.96 16.29
C GLU A 7 -15.71 4.28 15.80
N VAL A 8 -16.58 5.23 15.49
CA VAL A 8 -16.23 6.59 15.10
C VAL A 8 -16.72 7.52 16.21
N VAL A 9 -15.79 8.15 16.91
CA VAL A 9 -16.06 9.04 18.04
C VAL A 9 -15.90 10.49 17.62
N PRO A 10 -16.55 11.45 18.31
CA PRO A 10 -16.29 12.88 18.13
C PRO A 10 -14.81 13.21 18.23
N TYR A 11 -14.39 14.29 17.56
CA TYR A 11 -13.01 14.76 17.62
C TYR A 11 -12.57 14.97 19.08
N ASN A 12 -11.38 14.48 19.42
CA ASN A 12 -10.76 14.66 20.73
C ASN A 12 -9.56 15.59 20.60
N THR A 13 -9.58 16.70 21.35
CA THR A 13 -8.51 17.71 21.36
C THR A 13 -7.17 17.18 21.86
N GLU A 14 -7.16 16.08 22.62
CA GLU A 14 -5.94 15.45 23.12
C GLU A 14 -5.17 14.67 22.05
N TRP A 15 -5.76 14.39 20.88
CA TRP A 15 -5.11 13.59 19.83
C TRP A 15 -3.80 14.21 19.33
N ALA A 16 -3.70 15.54 19.25
CA ALA A 16 -2.47 16.22 18.87
C ALA A 16 -1.35 15.98 19.91
N LYS A 17 -1.68 16.12 21.20
CA LYS A 17 -0.75 15.86 22.30
C LYS A 17 -0.33 14.39 22.38
N MET A 18 -1.27 13.47 22.13
CA MET A 18 -0.96 12.03 22.05
C MET A 18 0.04 11.73 20.92
N PHE A 19 -0.14 12.36 19.75
CA PHE A 19 0.84 12.27 18.67
C PHE A 19 2.21 12.82 19.11
N GLU A 20 2.28 14.00 19.69
CA GLU A 20 3.55 14.64 20.09
C GLU A 20 4.35 13.77 21.07
N LEU A 21 3.68 13.20 22.07
CA LEU A 21 4.31 12.32 23.05
C LEU A 21 4.80 11.01 22.42
N GLU A 22 3.98 10.38 21.57
CA GLU A 22 4.37 9.12 20.92
C GLU A 22 5.47 9.35 19.86
N ALA A 23 5.46 10.50 19.19
CA ALA A 23 6.49 10.89 18.21
C ALA A 23 7.90 10.94 18.81
N ILE A 24 8.04 11.36 20.07
CA ILE A 24 9.33 11.36 20.78
C ILE A 24 9.85 9.92 20.92
N LEU A 25 9.00 9.01 21.41
CA LEU A 25 9.36 7.61 21.61
C LEU A 25 9.74 6.92 20.29
N ILE A 26 9.01 7.20 19.21
CA ILE A 26 9.30 6.65 17.87
C ILE A 26 10.63 7.17 17.35
N LYS A 27 10.91 8.48 17.48
CA LYS A 27 12.18 9.07 17.07
C LYS A 27 13.36 8.46 17.83
N GLU A 28 13.23 8.25 19.14
CA GLU A 28 14.24 7.59 19.94
C GLU A 28 14.48 6.14 19.49
N ALA A 29 13.42 5.37 19.26
CA ALA A 29 13.52 3.97 18.83
C ALA A 29 14.13 3.80 17.44
N LEU A 30 13.83 4.70 16.50
CA LEU A 30 14.38 4.70 15.14
C LEU A 30 15.76 5.35 15.05
N GLY A 31 16.19 6.06 16.10
CA GLY A 31 17.49 6.72 16.18
C GLY A 31 17.77 7.70 15.03
N GLN A 32 19.03 7.77 14.61
CA GLN A 32 19.51 8.71 13.58
C GLN A 32 18.96 8.45 12.17
N ASN A 33 18.27 7.31 11.98
CA ASN A 33 17.60 7.02 10.72
C ASN A 33 16.29 7.80 10.58
N CYS A 34 15.62 8.18 11.69
CA CYS A 34 14.40 8.98 11.64
C CYS A 34 14.73 10.46 11.46
N LEU A 35 14.25 11.00 10.34
CA LEU A 35 14.38 12.42 9.99
C LEU A 35 13.29 13.25 10.66
N GLN A 36 12.04 12.80 10.53
CA GLN A 36 10.90 13.56 11.02
C GLN A 36 9.68 12.66 11.24
N THR A 37 8.77 13.11 12.10
CA THR A 37 7.46 12.46 12.29
C THR A 37 6.33 13.47 12.08
N TYR A 38 5.20 12.99 11.59
CA TYR A 38 4.05 13.82 11.25
C TYR A 38 2.73 13.16 11.65
N HIS A 39 1.81 13.94 12.23
CA HIS A 39 0.44 13.50 12.48
C HIS A 39 -0.35 13.53 11.18
N ILE A 40 -0.93 12.38 10.82
CA ILE A 40 -1.76 12.22 9.61
C ILE A 40 -3.08 11.53 9.95
N GLY A 41 -3.88 11.27 8.92
CA GLY A 41 -5.17 10.59 9.06
C GLY A 41 -6.24 11.49 9.68
N SER A 42 -7.39 10.90 10.01
CA SER A 42 -8.54 11.69 10.47
C SER A 42 -8.32 12.36 11.84
N THR A 43 -7.47 11.78 12.71
CA THR A 43 -7.21 12.34 14.04
C THR A 43 -6.33 13.59 14.00
N ALA A 44 -5.64 13.83 12.87
CA ALA A 44 -4.87 15.04 12.62
C ALA A 44 -5.71 16.22 12.09
N VAL A 45 -7.02 16.01 11.84
CA VAL A 45 -7.91 17.03 11.29
C VAL A 45 -8.81 17.57 12.42
N PRO A 46 -8.62 18.82 12.88
CA PRO A 46 -9.43 19.40 13.94
C PRO A 46 -10.93 19.35 13.62
N GLY A 47 -11.73 18.90 14.59
CA GLY A 47 -13.19 18.81 14.48
C GLY A 47 -13.73 17.62 13.69
N LEU A 48 -12.87 16.76 13.11
CA LEU A 48 -13.32 15.57 12.37
C LEU A 48 -13.49 14.35 13.29
N SER A 49 -14.70 13.79 13.37
CA SER A 49 -14.94 12.51 14.06
C SER A 49 -14.13 11.39 13.41
N ALA A 50 -13.53 10.52 14.21
CA ALA A 50 -12.61 9.49 13.73
C ALA A 50 -12.67 8.23 14.59
N LYS A 51 -12.11 7.13 14.06
CA LYS A 51 -11.71 6.03 14.93
C LYS A 51 -10.57 6.52 15.83
N PRO A 52 -10.58 6.24 17.15
CA PRO A 52 -9.57 6.74 18.08
C PRO A 52 -8.24 5.97 17.92
N VAL A 53 -7.60 6.15 16.75
CA VAL A 53 -6.29 5.63 16.39
C VAL A 53 -5.50 6.77 15.79
N ILE A 54 -4.33 7.05 16.35
CA ILE A 54 -3.42 8.07 15.85
C ILE A 54 -2.59 7.46 14.72
N ASP A 55 -2.74 7.98 13.51
CA ASP A 55 -1.91 7.61 12.37
C ASP A 55 -0.72 8.58 12.28
N ILE A 56 0.49 8.02 12.20
CA ILE A 56 1.75 8.78 12.21
C ILE A 56 2.56 8.37 10.99
N ILE A 57 3.12 9.35 10.28
CA ILE A 57 4.23 9.09 9.36
C ILE A 57 5.54 9.29 10.09
N ALA A 58 6.47 8.35 9.95
CA ALA A 58 7.88 8.59 10.24
C ALA A 58 8.67 8.56 8.92
N VAL A 59 9.34 9.66 8.60
CA VAL A 59 10.23 9.76 7.44
C VAL A 59 11.62 9.34 7.87
N VAL A 60 12.23 8.43 7.11
CA VAL A 60 13.57 7.90 7.38
C VAL A 60 14.53 8.13 6.21
N LYS A 61 15.84 8.09 6.50
CA LYS A 61 16.88 8.18 5.46
C LYS A 61 16.97 6.93 4.60
N ASP A 62 16.82 5.77 5.24
CA ASP A 62 16.96 4.46 4.61
C ASP A 62 15.88 3.52 5.18
N ILE A 63 14.93 3.12 4.35
CA ILE A 63 13.85 2.22 4.76
C ILE A 63 14.36 0.85 5.23
N MET A 64 15.52 0.41 4.73
CA MET A 64 16.06 -0.93 5.04
C MET A 64 16.60 -1.03 6.45
N LYS A 65 17.07 0.09 7.01
CA LYS A 65 17.55 0.14 8.40
C LYS A 65 16.42 0.15 9.43
N VAL A 66 15.17 0.31 9.01
CA VAL A 66 14.04 0.31 9.94
C VAL A 66 13.86 -1.06 10.60
N ASP A 67 14.21 -2.15 9.90
CA ASP A 67 14.06 -3.50 10.44
C ASP A 67 14.99 -3.77 11.63
N GLU A 68 16.12 -3.06 11.73
CA GLU A 68 17.03 -3.10 12.89
C GLU A 68 16.36 -2.52 14.14
N ALA A 69 15.42 -1.59 13.98
CA ALA A 69 14.66 -0.98 15.08
C ALA A 69 13.45 -1.80 15.52
N ASN A 70 13.15 -2.94 14.87
CA ASN A 70 11.99 -3.78 15.22
C ASN A 70 11.95 -4.10 16.72
N LYS A 71 13.08 -4.48 17.32
CA LYS A 71 13.13 -4.83 18.74
C LYS A 71 12.85 -3.64 19.67
N ALA A 72 13.36 -2.45 19.31
CA ALA A 72 13.09 -1.23 20.07
C ALA A 72 11.61 -0.85 19.99
N MET A 73 11.01 -0.92 18.79
CA MET A 73 9.59 -0.68 18.57
C MET A 73 8.71 -1.70 19.33
N GLU A 74 9.09 -2.97 19.35
CA GLU A 74 8.40 -4.01 20.14
C GLU A 74 8.41 -3.70 21.64
N ASN A 75 9.53 -3.22 22.17
CA ASN A 75 9.63 -2.81 23.58
C ASN A 75 8.69 -1.63 23.92
N LEU A 76 8.35 -0.80 22.93
CA LEU A 76 7.33 0.26 23.05
C LEU A 76 5.88 -0.25 22.89
N GLY A 77 5.70 -1.55 22.64
CA GLY A 77 4.41 -2.21 22.49
C GLY A 77 3.89 -2.27 21.05
N TYR A 78 4.73 -1.99 20.05
CA TYR A 78 4.35 -2.13 18.65
C TYR A 78 4.51 -3.56 18.14
N LYS A 79 3.61 -3.97 17.26
CA LYS A 79 3.78 -5.14 16.39
C LYS A 79 4.24 -4.69 15.02
N SER A 80 5.38 -5.19 14.56
CA SER A 80 5.83 -5.02 13.18
C SER A 80 4.95 -5.80 12.21
N LYS A 81 4.64 -5.20 11.07
CA LYS A 81 3.80 -5.76 10.00
C LYS A 81 4.51 -5.75 8.64
N GLY A 82 5.80 -5.37 8.61
CA GLY A 82 6.56 -5.18 7.36
C GLY A 82 5.86 -4.17 6.43
N GLU A 83 5.88 -4.45 5.14
CA GLU A 83 5.22 -3.62 4.10
C GLU A 83 3.70 -3.54 4.26
N ASN A 84 3.09 -4.63 4.76
CA ASN A 84 1.63 -4.75 4.91
C ASN A 84 0.86 -4.35 3.62
N GLY A 85 1.38 -4.74 2.46
CA GLY A 85 0.74 -4.53 1.15
C GLY A 85 1.22 -3.33 0.34
N MET A 86 2.11 -2.48 0.85
CA MET A 86 2.62 -1.31 0.13
C MET A 86 4.14 -1.36 0.07
N LEU A 87 4.70 -1.28 -1.15
CA LEU A 87 6.14 -1.39 -1.36
C LEU A 87 6.89 -0.29 -0.60
N PHE A 88 8.02 -0.67 -0.01
CA PHE A 88 8.91 0.24 0.73
C PHE A 88 8.22 0.98 1.90
N ARG A 89 7.14 0.41 2.42
CA ARG A 89 6.61 0.79 3.73
C ARG A 89 7.20 -0.11 4.82
N ARG A 90 7.34 0.41 6.02
CA ARG A 90 7.32 -0.40 7.25
C ARG A 90 6.16 0.05 8.12
N PHE A 91 5.32 -0.89 8.51
CA PHE A 91 4.10 -0.60 9.25
C PHE A 91 4.18 -1.18 10.66
N PHE A 92 3.99 -0.33 11.66
CA PHE A 92 3.94 -0.73 13.07
C PHE A 92 2.56 -0.44 13.65
N GLN A 93 2.04 -1.39 14.41
CA GLN A 93 0.71 -1.29 15.01
C GLN A 93 0.76 -1.49 16.51
N LYS A 94 0.27 -0.51 17.27
CA LYS A 94 0.10 -0.60 18.73
C LYS A 94 -1.37 -0.49 19.07
N ARG A 95 -1.86 -1.43 19.87
CA ARG A 95 -3.25 -1.48 20.36
C ARG A 95 -3.23 -1.58 21.87
N GLY A 96 -3.86 -0.63 22.54
CA GLY A 96 -3.87 -0.51 24.00
C GLY A 96 -5.24 -0.12 24.53
N ARG A 97 -5.36 0.02 25.86
CA ARG A 97 -6.58 0.53 26.50
C ARG A 97 -6.66 2.05 26.31
N GLY A 98 -7.12 2.50 25.14
CA GLY A 98 -7.33 3.91 24.79
C GLY A 98 -6.23 4.57 23.97
N ASN A 99 -5.03 3.98 23.93
CA ASN A 99 -3.89 4.48 23.16
C ASN A 99 -3.60 3.54 21.99
N ASN A 100 -4.12 3.89 20.80
CA ASN A 100 -3.94 3.11 19.59
C ASN A 100 -3.16 3.92 18.56
N TYR A 101 -2.12 3.30 17.99
CA TYR A 101 -1.24 3.95 17.03
C TYR A 101 -1.02 3.07 15.80
N ASN A 102 -0.91 3.73 14.67
CA ASN A 102 -0.50 3.17 13.38
C ASN A 102 0.68 4.01 12.88
N ILE A 103 1.85 3.40 12.74
CA ILE A 103 3.04 4.11 12.25
C ILE A 103 3.30 3.63 10.84
N HIS A 104 3.25 4.56 9.89
CA HIS A 104 3.61 4.35 8.50
C HIS A 104 5.00 4.94 8.30
N ILE A 105 5.99 4.08 8.08
CA ILE A 105 7.37 4.51 7.90
C ILE A 105 7.70 4.45 6.41
N PHE A 106 8.24 5.54 5.89
CA PHE A 106 8.61 5.71 4.50
C PHE A 106 9.99 6.38 4.39
N GLU A 107 10.74 6.03 3.36
CA GLU A 107 11.96 6.75 2.98
C GLU A 107 11.63 8.16 2.49
N GLU A 108 12.53 9.11 2.74
CA GLU A 108 12.44 10.46 2.17
C GLU A 108 12.27 10.41 0.63
N GLY A 109 11.35 11.25 0.12
CA GLY A 109 11.01 11.26 -1.31
C GLY A 109 9.93 10.26 -1.74
N ASN A 110 9.49 9.35 -0.86
CA ASN A 110 8.37 8.46 -1.18
C ASN A 110 7.05 9.24 -1.36
N SER A 111 6.34 8.95 -2.46
CA SER A 111 5.12 9.66 -2.86
C SER A 111 3.95 9.51 -1.87
N GLU A 112 3.93 8.44 -1.06
CA GLU A 112 2.89 8.25 -0.03
C GLU A 112 2.94 9.34 1.05
N ILE A 113 4.12 9.93 1.30
CA ILE A 113 4.26 11.04 2.25
C ILE A 113 3.45 12.24 1.77
N ASP A 114 3.66 12.66 0.52
CA ASP A 114 2.92 13.78 -0.10
C ASP A 114 1.42 13.48 -0.16
N ARG A 115 1.04 12.26 -0.54
CA ARG A 115 -0.36 11.83 -0.59
C ARG A 115 -1.08 12.00 0.75
N HIS A 116 -0.46 11.55 1.83
CA HIS A 116 -1.04 11.63 3.16
C HIS A 116 -1.16 13.09 3.65
N PHE A 117 -0.18 13.96 3.34
CA PHE A 117 -0.26 15.38 3.66
C PHE A 117 -1.35 16.08 2.87
N LYS A 118 -1.36 15.89 1.55
CA LYS A 118 -2.40 16.45 0.67
C LYS A 118 -3.80 16.09 1.15
N PHE A 119 -4.04 14.82 1.50
CA PHE A 119 -5.34 14.41 2.05
C PHE A 119 -5.67 15.11 3.38
N ARG A 120 -4.73 15.13 4.34
CA ARG A 120 -4.94 15.79 5.64
C ARG A 120 -5.24 17.28 5.47
N ASP A 121 -4.38 17.98 4.72
CA ASP A 121 -4.45 19.42 4.54
C ASP A 121 -5.70 19.82 3.73
N TRP A 122 -6.13 18.97 2.78
CA TRP A 122 -7.43 19.14 2.13
C TRP A 122 -8.58 19.08 3.14
N MET A 123 -8.61 18.07 4.01
CA MET A 123 -9.67 17.91 5.02
C MET A 123 -9.67 19.03 6.07
N ILE A 124 -8.54 19.65 6.34
CA ILE A 124 -8.45 20.84 7.21
C ILE A 124 -9.13 22.04 6.53
N ASN A 125 -8.84 22.27 5.25
CA ASN A 125 -9.24 23.49 4.54
C ASN A 125 -10.60 23.40 3.80
N HIS A 126 -11.19 22.21 3.66
CA HIS A 126 -12.45 22.00 2.92
C HIS A 126 -13.53 21.40 3.81
N ALA A 127 -14.31 22.27 4.46
CA ALA A 127 -15.32 21.87 5.45
C ALA A 127 -16.41 20.95 4.87
N ASP A 128 -16.84 21.18 3.63
CA ASP A 128 -17.89 20.38 2.98
C ASP A 128 -17.42 18.94 2.71
N ASP A 129 -16.23 18.77 2.12
CA ASP A 129 -15.64 17.45 1.90
C ASP A 129 -15.35 16.75 3.25
N ARG A 130 -14.90 17.49 4.26
CA ARG A 130 -14.72 16.96 5.62
C ARG A 130 -16.03 16.43 6.20
N ALA A 131 -17.14 17.16 6.04
CA ALA A 131 -18.46 16.76 6.52
C ALA A 131 -18.98 15.51 5.77
N LEU A 132 -18.80 15.45 4.46
CA LEU A 132 -19.12 14.27 3.65
C LEU A 132 -18.31 13.04 4.09
N TYR A 133 -17.01 13.23 4.35
CA TYR A 133 -16.16 12.14 4.83
C TYR A 133 -16.55 11.66 6.22
N GLU A 134 -16.92 12.58 7.11
CA GLU A 134 -17.40 12.24 8.44
C GLU A 134 -18.68 11.40 8.38
N LYS A 135 -19.66 11.86 7.59
CA LYS A 135 -20.92 11.13 7.38
C LYS A 135 -20.65 9.73 6.83
N LEU A 136 -19.82 9.62 5.78
CA LEU A 136 -19.44 8.33 5.20
C LEU A 136 -18.85 7.38 6.25
N LYS A 137 -17.93 7.87 7.09
CA LYS A 137 -17.33 7.06 8.17
C LYS A 137 -18.36 6.58 9.18
N LYS A 138 -19.29 7.44 9.60
CA LYS A 138 -20.36 7.09 10.54
C LYS A 138 -21.28 6.02 9.94
N ASP A 139 -21.72 6.21 8.69
CA ASP A 139 -22.57 5.26 7.96
C ASP A 139 -21.88 3.89 7.81
N LEU A 140 -20.58 3.87 7.45
CA LEU A 140 -19.81 2.64 7.31
C LEU A 140 -19.56 1.95 8.65
N ALA A 141 -19.30 2.69 9.72
CA ALA A 141 -19.12 2.11 11.05
C ALA A 141 -20.42 1.48 11.57
N ALA A 142 -21.58 2.10 11.30
CA ALA A 142 -22.89 1.54 11.61
C ALA A 142 -23.20 0.28 10.78
N LYS A 143 -22.83 0.28 9.48
CA LYS A 143 -23.05 -0.86 8.58
C LYS A 143 -22.10 -2.04 8.84
N TYR A 144 -20.86 -1.77 9.23
CA TYR A 144 -19.78 -2.76 9.39
C TYR A 144 -19.11 -2.70 10.77
N PRO A 145 -19.86 -2.81 11.88
CA PRO A 145 -19.33 -2.56 13.23
C PRO A 145 -18.26 -3.56 13.67
N ASN A 146 -18.22 -4.76 13.08
CA ASN A 146 -17.25 -5.81 13.41
C ASN A 146 -16.38 -6.20 12.20
N ASP A 147 -16.38 -5.37 11.15
CA ASP A 147 -15.70 -5.65 9.89
C ASP A 147 -14.86 -4.43 9.46
N ILE A 148 -13.65 -4.38 9.99
CA ILE A 148 -12.69 -3.33 9.69
C ILE A 148 -12.31 -3.29 8.21
N PHE A 149 -12.35 -4.43 7.51
CA PHE A 149 -12.01 -4.51 6.10
C PHE A 149 -13.05 -3.78 5.26
N ASN A 150 -14.33 -4.12 5.42
CA ASN A 150 -15.41 -3.44 4.70
C ASN A 150 -15.57 -1.96 5.10
N TYR A 151 -15.30 -1.60 6.36
CA TYR A 151 -15.21 -0.20 6.77
C TYR A 151 -14.09 0.56 6.04
N CYS A 152 -12.90 -0.02 5.93
CA CYS A 152 -11.78 0.59 5.22
C CYS A 152 -12.06 0.71 3.72
N PHE A 153 -12.53 -0.37 3.11
CA PHE A 153 -12.87 -0.45 1.69
C PHE A 153 -13.95 0.54 1.28
N GLY A 154 -15.01 0.69 2.10
CA GLY A 154 -16.10 1.62 1.79
C GLY A 154 -15.68 3.09 1.66
N LYS A 155 -14.47 3.47 2.11
CA LYS A 155 -13.92 4.82 1.99
C LYS A 155 -13.07 5.02 0.74
N GLU A 156 -12.69 3.96 0.05
CA GLU A 156 -11.64 3.99 -0.96
C GLU A 156 -11.95 4.98 -2.09
N ARG A 157 -13.17 4.92 -2.65
CA ARG A 157 -13.62 5.84 -3.70
C ARG A 157 -13.54 7.30 -3.27
N PHE A 158 -14.01 7.61 -2.06
CA PHE A 158 -13.94 8.97 -1.53
C PHE A 158 -12.48 9.44 -1.41
N VAL A 159 -11.60 8.60 -0.88
CA VAL A 159 -10.18 8.94 -0.75
C VAL A 159 -9.55 9.16 -2.12
N ALA A 160 -9.84 8.31 -3.10
CA ALA A 160 -9.38 8.48 -4.48
C ALA A 160 -9.87 9.79 -5.11
N ASP A 161 -11.13 10.18 -4.89
CA ASP A 161 -11.68 11.44 -5.40
C ASP A 161 -10.97 12.65 -4.78
N ILE A 162 -10.63 12.60 -3.48
CA ILE A 162 -9.84 13.66 -2.83
C ILE A 162 -8.41 13.69 -3.35
N ASP A 163 -7.77 12.54 -3.54
CA ASP A 163 -6.44 12.46 -4.14
C ASP A 163 -6.43 13.18 -5.51
N LYS A 164 -7.47 13.00 -6.35
CA LYS A 164 -7.63 13.75 -7.61
C LYS A 164 -7.77 15.26 -7.39
N LYS A 165 -8.64 15.69 -6.47
CA LYS A 165 -8.85 17.12 -6.18
C LYS A 165 -7.58 17.81 -5.68
N THR A 166 -6.74 17.10 -4.93
CA THR A 166 -5.46 17.63 -4.43
C THR A 166 -4.36 17.70 -5.50
N GLY A 167 -4.61 17.15 -6.70
CA GLY A 167 -3.58 17.02 -7.73
C GLY A 167 -2.46 16.06 -7.33
N PHE A 168 -2.74 15.07 -6.49
CA PHE A 168 -1.76 14.03 -6.19
C PHE A 168 -1.53 13.15 -7.44
N ASN A 169 -0.28 13.12 -7.92
CA ASN A 169 0.10 12.41 -9.15
C ASN A 169 1.30 11.46 -8.95
N GLY A 170 1.62 11.11 -7.70
CA GLY A 170 2.77 10.26 -7.41
C GLY A 170 2.58 8.82 -7.91
N LEU A 171 3.67 8.20 -8.35
CA LEU A 171 3.71 6.77 -8.67
C LEU A 171 3.63 5.96 -7.37
N ARG A 172 2.77 4.93 -7.34
CA ARG A 172 2.61 4.05 -6.17
C ARG A 172 2.51 2.61 -6.63
N VAL A 173 3.15 1.70 -5.90
CA VAL A 173 3.12 0.27 -6.16
C VAL A 173 2.62 -0.45 -4.93
N VAL A 174 1.49 -1.13 -5.06
CA VAL A 174 0.83 -1.82 -3.95
C VAL A 174 0.50 -3.25 -4.36
N LYS A 175 0.61 -4.18 -3.42
CA LYS A 175 0.15 -5.56 -3.64
C LYS A 175 -1.36 -5.51 -3.84
N ALA A 176 -1.86 -6.20 -4.86
CA ALA A 176 -3.28 -6.29 -5.13
C ALA A 176 -3.95 -7.14 -4.05
N LEU A 177 -4.53 -6.47 -3.04
CA LEU A 177 -5.13 -7.11 -1.87
C LEU A 177 -6.61 -6.72 -1.71
N THR A 178 -7.07 -5.72 -2.46
CA THR A 178 -8.46 -5.28 -2.47
C THR A 178 -9.20 -5.78 -3.71
N PRO A 179 -10.54 -5.91 -3.67
CA PRO A 179 -11.33 -6.26 -4.86
C PRO A 179 -11.13 -5.31 -6.04
N ARG A 180 -10.89 -4.01 -5.78
CA ARG A 180 -10.62 -3.03 -6.85
C ARG A 180 -9.29 -3.32 -7.55
N GLU A 181 -8.24 -3.57 -6.77
CA GLU A 181 -6.91 -3.89 -7.31
C GLU A 181 -6.91 -5.22 -8.03
N LEU A 182 -7.53 -6.26 -7.45
CA LEU A 182 -7.64 -7.58 -8.08
C LEU A 182 -8.40 -7.49 -9.41
N LYS A 183 -9.53 -6.78 -9.46
CA LYS A 183 -10.27 -6.55 -10.70
C LYS A 183 -9.45 -5.77 -11.74
N ALA A 184 -8.63 -4.82 -11.31
CA ALA A 184 -7.76 -4.08 -12.21
C ALA A 184 -6.63 -4.97 -12.76
N VAL A 185 -6.02 -5.80 -11.91
CA VAL A 185 -5.03 -6.82 -12.32
C VAL A 185 -5.62 -7.75 -13.36
N GLU A 186 -6.81 -8.32 -13.10
CA GLU A 186 -7.52 -9.18 -14.07
C GLU A 186 -7.73 -8.45 -15.40
N HIS A 187 -8.26 -7.23 -15.36
CA HIS A 187 -8.50 -6.42 -16.56
C HIS A 187 -7.25 -6.15 -17.39
N PHE A 188 -6.14 -5.77 -16.76
CA PHE A 188 -4.89 -5.48 -17.47
C PHE A 188 -4.18 -6.74 -17.93
N ARG A 189 -4.26 -7.82 -17.15
CA ARG A 189 -3.73 -9.12 -17.55
C ARG A 189 -4.37 -9.62 -18.84
N GLU A 190 -5.69 -9.49 -19.00
CA GLU A 190 -6.38 -9.86 -20.25
C GLU A 190 -5.90 -9.05 -21.47
N LYS A 191 -5.42 -7.82 -21.26
CA LYS A 191 -4.87 -6.96 -22.31
C LYS A 191 -3.39 -7.21 -22.61
N SER A 192 -2.65 -7.77 -21.66
CA SER A 192 -1.22 -8.01 -21.80
C SER A 192 -0.91 -9.06 -22.86
N SER A 193 0.21 -8.91 -23.57
CA SER A 193 0.67 -9.88 -24.56
C SER A 193 0.85 -11.27 -23.94
N THR A 194 1.40 -11.35 -22.73
CA THR A 194 1.55 -12.60 -21.97
C THR A 194 0.20 -13.23 -21.66
N GLY A 195 -0.75 -12.46 -21.13
CA GLY A 195 -2.08 -12.95 -20.77
C GLY A 195 -2.87 -13.41 -22.00
N LYS A 196 -2.82 -12.65 -23.10
CA LYS A 196 -3.44 -13.04 -24.37
C LYS A 196 -2.84 -14.33 -24.92
N MET A 197 -1.50 -14.43 -24.95
CA MET A 197 -0.81 -15.62 -25.44
C MET A 197 -1.18 -16.87 -24.62
N LEU A 198 -1.20 -16.78 -23.29
CA LEU A 198 -1.57 -17.90 -22.42
C LEU A 198 -3.03 -18.32 -22.62
N LYS A 199 -3.93 -17.36 -22.84
CA LYS A 199 -5.33 -17.64 -23.14
C LYS A 199 -5.48 -18.34 -24.49
N ASP A 200 -4.89 -17.79 -25.55
CA ASP A 200 -4.93 -18.36 -26.89
C ASP A 200 -4.30 -19.78 -26.89
N ALA A 201 -3.20 -19.97 -26.16
CA ALA A 201 -2.56 -21.27 -26.00
C ALA A 201 -3.46 -22.28 -25.27
N ALA A 202 -4.18 -21.86 -24.22
CA ALA A 202 -5.11 -22.72 -23.51
C ALA A 202 -6.33 -23.11 -24.37
N GLU A 203 -6.82 -22.22 -25.24
CA GLU A 203 -7.93 -22.49 -26.15
C GLU A 203 -7.54 -23.46 -27.29
N VAL A 204 -6.30 -23.38 -27.78
CA VAL A 204 -5.78 -24.26 -28.85
C VAL A 204 -5.31 -25.61 -28.31
N ALA A 205 -4.75 -25.63 -27.09
CA ALA A 205 -4.20 -26.83 -26.48
C ALA A 205 -5.30 -27.67 -25.82
N ASN A 206 -5.97 -28.51 -26.61
CA ASN A 206 -6.73 -29.65 -26.10
C ASN A 206 -5.79 -30.62 -25.33
N HIS A 207 -5.41 -30.28 -24.09
CA HIS A 207 -4.61 -31.09 -23.14
C HIS A 207 -3.09 -31.16 -23.37
N SER A 208 -2.42 -30.12 -23.89
CA SER A 208 -0.95 -30.09 -23.90
C SER A 208 -0.40 -29.76 -22.50
N SER A 209 0.25 -30.72 -21.84
CA SER A 209 0.70 -30.61 -20.45
C SER A 209 1.60 -29.41 -20.19
N LYS A 210 2.48 -29.05 -21.14
CA LYS A 210 3.41 -27.90 -20.99
C LYS A 210 2.73 -26.54 -21.03
N ILE A 211 1.65 -26.41 -21.82
CA ILE A 211 0.88 -25.16 -21.89
C ILE A 211 0.03 -25.04 -20.63
N LEU A 212 -0.57 -26.14 -20.17
CA LEU A 212 -1.27 -26.19 -18.91
C LEU A 212 -0.34 -25.86 -17.74
N GLU A 213 0.87 -26.42 -17.69
CA GLU A 213 1.89 -26.11 -16.68
C GLU A 213 2.31 -24.63 -16.70
N ALA A 214 2.41 -23.99 -17.87
CA ALA A 214 2.75 -22.57 -17.99
C ALA A 214 1.60 -21.65 -17.53
N THR A 215 0.35 -21.99 -17.87
CA THR A 215 -0.84 -21.29 -17.38
C THR A 215 -0.99 -21.47 -15.88
N GLU A 216 -0.84 -22.69 -15.38
CA GLU A 216 -0.84 -22.99 -13.95
C GLU A 216 0.30 -22.26 -13.22
N ALA A 217 1.50 -22.17 -13.80
CA ALA A 217 2.63 -21.40 -13.26
C ALA A 217 2.33 -19.89 -13.17
N PHE A 218 1.63 -19.34 -14.16
CA PHE A 218 1.20 -17.95 -14.16
C PHE A 218 0.08 -17.69 -13.13
N ASP A 219 -0.71 -18.69 -12.78
CA ASP A 219 -1.82 -18.60 -11.83
C ASP A 219 -1.52 -19.11 -10.41
N ARG A 220 -0.26 -19.45 -10.11
CA ARG A 220 0.07 -20.00 -8.80
C ARG A 220 -0.16 -18.99 -7.67
N SER A 221 -0.52 -19.53 -6.51
CA SER A 221 -0.65 -18.78 -5.27
C SER A 221 0.64 -18.09 -4.82
N GLU A 222 1.80 -18.51 -5.33
CA GLU A 222 3.10 -17.89 -5.04
C GLU A 222 3.34 -16.60 -5.83
N ASN A 223 2.51 -16.30 -6.84
CA ASN A 223 2.63 -15.07 -7.62
C ASN A 223 2.12 -13.87 -6.83
N ILE A 224 2.92 -12.81 -6.85
CA ILE A 224 2.60 -11.54 -6.22
C ILE A 224 2.16 -10.60 -7.32
N TYR A 225 0.88 -10.23 -7.25
CA TYR A 225 0.29 -9.25 -8.14
C TYR A 225 0.38 -7.87 -7.51
N PHE A 226 0.85 -6.90 -8.30
CA PHE A 226 0.89 -5.50 -7.93
C PHE A 226 -0.07 -4.69 -8.79
N ALA A 227 -0.82 -3.81 -8.17
CA ALA A 227 -1.51 -2.72 -8.85
C ALA A 227 -0.57 -1.51 -8.93
N LEU A 228 -0.40 -0.97 -10.14
CA LEU A 228 0.43 0.20 -10.42
C LEU A 228 -0.47 1.42 -10.48
N TYR A 229 -0.20 2.41 -9.64
CA TYR A 229 -0.99 3.64 -9.59
C TYR A 229 -0.17 4.84 -10.04
N GLN A 230 -0.80 5.74 -10.79
CA GLN A 230 -0.36 7.13 -10.89
C GLN A 230 -1.45 8.01 -10.29
N GLY A 231 -1.10 8.70 -9.19
CA GLY A 231 -2.09 9.39 -8.38
C GLY A 231 -3.10 8.39 -7.76
N SER A 232 -4.36 8.55 -8.13
CA SER A 232 -5.48 7.70 -7.67
C SER A 232 -5.92 6.62 -8.66
N ASP A 233 -5.43 6.68 -9.90
CA ASP A 233 -5.83 5.80 -10.99
C ASP A 233 -4.89 4.60 -11.06
N ILE A 234 -5.45 3.41 -11.25
CA ILE A 234 -4.66 2.20 -11.50
C ILE A 234 -4.36 2.19 -12.99
N ILE A 235 -3.09 2.31 -13.33
CA ILE A 235 -2.60 2.47 -14.69
C ILE A 235 -2.03 1.18 -15.28
N GLY A 236 -1.90 0.13 -14.46
CA GLY A 236 -1.28 -1.11 -14.89
C GLY A 236 -1.15 -2.13 -13.77
N TYR A 237 -0.42 -3.22 -14.05
CA TYR A 237 -0.13 -4.26 -13.09
C TYR A 237 1.28 -4.85 -13.28
N ALA A 238 1.77 -5.54 -12.26
CA ALA A 238 2.94 -6.41 -12.37
C ALA A 238 2.66 -7.78 -11.73
N ASN A 239 3.23 -8.83 -12.31
CA ASN A 239 3.23 -10.19 -11.76
C ASN A 239 4.68 -10.63 -11.50
N ILE A 240 5.01 -10.85 -10.22
CA ILE A 240 6.33 -11.28 -9.79
C ILE A 240 6.22 -12.51 -8.90
N GLN A 241 6.97 -13.55 -9.21
CA GLN A 241 7.14 -14.73 -8.37
C GLN A 241 8.46 -14.66 -7.62
N LEU A 242 8.46 -14.99 -6.33
CA LEU A 242 9.68 -15.13 -5.53
C LEU A 242 9.95 -16.61 -5.24
N ILE A 243 11.20 -17.05 -5.40
CA ILE A 243 11.67 -18.41 -5.11
C ILE A 243 12.82 -18.30 -4.09
N PRO A 244 12.50 -18.11 -2.79
CA PRO A 244 13.49 -17.78 -1.78
C PRO A 244 14.34 -18.96 -1.31
N ASP A 245 13.78 -20.17 -1.25
CA ASP A 245 14.33 -21.27 -0.43
C ASP A 245 15.44 -22.11 -1.07
N THR A 246 15.82 -21.86 -2.33
CA THR A 246 16.84 -22.70 -3.01
C THR A 246 17.76 -21.96 -3.95
N VAL A 247 17.25 -20.97 -4.70
CA VAL A 247 18.00 -20.25 -5.73
C VAL A 247 18.03 -18.74 -5.53
N LYS A 248 17.25 -18.21 -4.56
CA LYS A 248 17.11 -16.76 -4.33
C LYS A 248 16.86 -16.04 -5.65
N LEU A 249 15.80 -16.49 -6.35
CA LEU A 249 15.42 -16.05 -7.68
C LEU A 249 14.08 -15.30 -7.63
N ALA A 250 13.99 -14.20 -8.36
CA ALA A 250 12.71 -13.57 -8.69
C ALA A 250 12.44 -13.74 -10.19
N ILE A 251 11.19 -14.06 -10.52
CA ILE A 251 10.71 -14.17 -11.89
C ILE A 251 9.70 -13.06 -12.10
N THR A 252 10.02 -12.11 -12.97
CA THR A 252 9.06 -11.10 -13.43
C THR A 252 8.33 -11.67 -14.63
N TRP A 253 7.08 -12.09 -14.43
CA TRP A 253 6.24 -12.69 -15.47
C TRP A 253 5.68 -11.65 -16.42
N ASP A 254 5.24 -10.51 -15.87
CA ASP A 254 4.70 -9.43 -16.67
C ASP A 254 4.75 -8.10 -15.91
N ILE A 255 4.93 -7.01 -16.66
CA ILE A 255 4.69 -5.64 -16.21
C ILE A 255 3.98 -4.95 -17.36
N PHE A 256 2.71 -4.60 -17.14
CA PHE A 256 1.87 -3.96 -18.14
C PHE A 256 1.42 -2.59 -17.64
N ILE A 257 1.46 -1.60 -18.53
CA ILE A 257 0.98 -0.24 -18.29
C ILE A 257 0.06 0.11 -19.46
N ASP A 258 -1.10 0.67 -19.15
CA ASP A 258 -2.08 1.10 -20.13
C ASP A 258 -1.50 2.25 -20.99
N GLU A 259 -1.71 2.19 -22.29
CA GLU A 259 -1.06 3.05 -23.29
C GLU A 259 -1.11 4.57 -23.00
N PRO A 260 -2.22 5.15 -22.48
CA PRO A 260 -2.25 6.58 -22.16
C PRO A 260 -1.24 7.03 -21.10
N TYR A 261 -0.76 6.11 -20.27
CA TYR A 261 0.19 6.37 -19.19
C TYR A 261 1.59 5.88 -19.50
N ARG A 262 1.78 5.18 -20.63
CA ARG A 262 3.07 4.57 -20.95
C ARG A 262 4.08 5.64 -21.34
N SER A 263 5.22 5.64 -20.66
CA SER A 263 6.34 6.51 -20.99
C SER A 263 7.66 5.86 -20.56
N GLN A 264 8.75 6.21 -21.25
CA GLN A 264 10.09 5.72 -20.91
C GLN A 264 10.47 6.05 -19.46
N ASP A 265 10.00 7.20 -18.95
CA ASP A 265 10.24 7.62 -17.58
C ASP A 265 9.57 6.68 -16.56
N ILE A 266 8.28 6.39 -16.75
CA ILE A 266 7.54 5.45 -15.87
C ILE A 266 8.14 4.05 -15.95
N ASP A 267 8.50 3.57 -17.15
CA ASP A 267 9.14 2.27 -17.35
C ASP A 267 10.47 2.17 -16.57
N ASN A 268 11.29 3.23 -16.62
CA ASN A 268 12.55 3.31 -15.89
C ASN A 268 12.34 3.34 -14.37
N GLN A 269 11.38 4.14 -13.89
CA GLN A 269 11.05 4.22 -12.47
C GLN A 269 10.57 2.87 -11.93
N LEU A 270 9.62 2.22 -12.61
CA LEU A 270 9.10 0.91 -12.19
C LEU A 270 10.19 -0.18 -12.21
N SER A 271 11.05 -0.16 -13.22
CA SER A 271 12.18 -1.09 -13.30
C SER A 271 13.13 -0.91 -12.11
N ALA A 272 13.44 0.33 -11.72
CA ALA A 272 14.27 0.63 -10.56
C ALA A 272 13.59 0.22 -9.24
N ILE A 273 12.29 0.51 -9.09
CA ILE A 273 11.47 0.12 -7.94
C ILE A 273 11.50 -1.40 -7.77
N PHE A 274 11.13 -2.17 -8.81
CA PHE A 274 11.06 -3.62 -8.67
C PHE A 274 12.42 -4.26 -8.48
N LYS A 275 13.47 -3.76 -9.16
CA LYS A 275 14.84 -4.25 -8.94
C LYS A 275 15.24 -4.08 -7.47
N ARG A 276 15.10 -2.87 -6.94
CA ARG A 276 15.40 -2.57 -5.53
C ARG A 276 14.56 -3.47 -4.61
N TRP A 277 13.25 -3.54 -4.82
CA TRP A 277 12.37 -4.33 -3.95
C TRP A 277 12.73 -5.82 -3.95
N ILE A 278 13.08 -6.39 -5.11
CA ILE A 278 13.55 -7.77 -5.24
C ILE A 278 14.84 -7.97 -4.44
N GLU A 279 15.82 -7.07 -4.56
CA GLU A 279 17.07 -7.11 -3.77
C GLU A 279 16.78 -7.08 -2.26
N GLU A 280 15.80 -6.27 -1.82
CA GLU A 280 15.36 -6.21 -0.42
C GLU A 280 14.74 -7.53 0.09
N GLN A 281 14.15 -8.35 -0.80
CA GLN A 281 13.67 -9.69 -0.43
C GLN A 281 14.83 -10.70 -0.25
N GLY A 282 16.09 -10.27 -0.35
CA GLY A 282 17.27 -11.15 -0.24
C GLY A 282 17.51 -12.01 -1.49
N ILE A 283 16.90 -11.63 -2.62
CA ILE A 283 17.02 -12.28 -3.92
C ILE A 283 18.28 -11.75 -4.63
N VAL A 284 19.07 -12.64 -5.23
CA VAL A 284 20.35 -12.30 -5.88
C VAL A 284 20.34 -12.49 -7.39
N GLN A 285 19.30 -13.15 -7.93
CA GLN A 285 19.10 -13.34 -9.36
C GLN A 285 17.68 -12.93 -9.74
N SER A 286 17.53 -12.22 -10.87
CA SER A 286 16.22 -11.86 -11.42
C SER A 286 16.14 -12.28 -12.88
N LEU A 287 15.13 -13.07 -13.23
CA LEU A 287 14.78 -13.35 -14.61
C LEU A 287 13.58 -12.50 -15.01
N LYS A 288 13.68 -11.83 -16.15
CA LYS A 288 12.55 -11.12 -16.76
C LYS A 288 12.04 -11.96 -17.92
N PHE A 289 10.82 -12.49 -17.80
CA PHE A 289 10.13 -13.00 -18.97
C PHE A 289 9.56 -11.80 -19.71
N SER A 290 10.34 -11.28 -20.66
CA SER A 290 9.84 -10.34 -21.65
C SER A 290 9.41 -11.13 -22.87
N PHE A 291 8.15 -11.53 -22.92
CA PHE A 291 7.54 -11.92 -24.20
C PHE A 291 7.21 -10.63 -24.94
N ASN A 292 8.21 -10.07 -25.62
CA ASN A 292 8.22 -8.93 -26.53
C ASN A 292 7.03 -7.95 -26.44
N SER A 293 7.34 -6.71 -26.04
CA SER A 293 6.65 -5.55 -26.57
C SER A 293 6.77 -5.51 -28.10
N LEU A 294 5.68 -5.79 -28.79
CA LEU A 294 5.34 -5.25 -30.10
C LEU A 294 3.88 -4.82 -30.06
#